data_AF-A0A521YY50-F1
#
_entry.id   AF-A0A521YY50-F1
#
_cell.length_a   1.000
_cell.length_b   1.000
_cell.length_c   1.000
_cell.angle_alpha   90.00
_cell.angle_beta   90.00
_cell.angle_gamma   90.00
#
_symmetry.space_group_name_H-M   'P 1'
#
loop_
_entity.id
_entity.type
_entity.pdbx_description
1 polymer ?
#
loop_
_entity_poly.entity_id
_entity_poly.type
_entity_poly.pdbx_seq_one_letter_code
_entity_poly.pdbx_strand_id
1 'polypeptide(L)'
;MARYSSLGVFMVDRFRVGRVAAIFLSTCLVSWVGHAQTMYRCGATYQDRPCNGVDSKPVGAHVRQAAGQSDGGGSAIDPACGARGAAAQKLMWEKESGRTLDEQLRKPGVDANLARDVYGRRGSSLEVRRSIEVDCVREVERARDAAALLRAASAAQDPGVMEASAGRQAIVPPAAHESASRKAAAKAVTCTAISTELGELTQGQRTGGDAAHMDGLAARVRDAQSRKKAAGC
;
A
#
# COMPACT_ATOMS: atom_id res chain seq x y z
N MET A 1 68.16 -44.22 -8.04
CA MET A 1 67.78 -42.87 -8.49
C MET A 1 67.16 -42.13 -7.31
N ALA A 2 67.63 -40.88 -7.08
CA ALA A 2 67.11 -39.75 -6.25
C ALA A 2 66.34 -40.07 -4.94
N ARG A 3 66.83 -39.81 -3.72
CA ARG A 3 67.30 -38.57 -3.01
C ARG A 3 66.17 -37.64 -2.45
N TYR A 4 66.41 -37.23 -1.19
CA TYR A 4 65.91 -36.06 -0.43
C TYR A 4 64.46 -36.10 0.11
N SER A 5 64.14 -35.62 1.33
CA SER A 5 64.91 -35.23 2.51
C SER A 5 63.93 -35.08 3.68
N SER A 6 64.34 -35.54 4.85
CA SER A 6 63.77 -35.16 6.15
C SER A 6 64.12 -33.70 6.45
N LEU A 7 63.16 -32.91 6.92
CA LEU A 7 63.36 -31.78 7.84
C LEU A 7 62.05 -31.57 8.61
N GLY A 8 62.03 -32.01 9.86
CA GLY A 8 61.17 -31.41 10.87
C GLY A 8 61.69 -30.03 11.28
N VAL A 9 60.86 -29.28 11.99
CA VAL A 9 61.16 -28.54 13.24
C VAL A 9 60.08 -27.48 13.46
N PHE A 10 59.39 -27.65 14.60
CA PHE A 10 58.79 -26.67 15.50
C PHE A 10 58.74 -25.18 15.10
N MET A 11 57.53 -24.62 15.16
CA MET A 11 57.29 -23.21 15.50
C MET A 11 55.86 -23.08 16.05
N VAL A 12 55.62 -23.45 17.32
CA VAL A 12 55.57 -22.55 18.48
C VAL A 12 54.79 -21.25 18.21
N ASP A 13 53.48 -21.34 18.45
CA ASP A 13 52.71 -20.50 19.38
C ASP A 13 53.25 -19.06 19.60
N ARG A 14 52.89 -18.13 18.70
CA ARG A 14 53.21 -16.69 18.84
C ARG A 14 52.14 -15.74 18.30
N PHE A 15 50.86 -16.05 18.47
CA PHE A 15 49.77 -15.10 18.16
C PHE A 15 48.84 -14.80 19.34
N ARG A 16 49.40 -14.75 20.56
CA ARG A 16 48.71 -14.25 21.77
C ARG A 16 49.29 -12.96 22.37
N VAL A 17 50.13 -12.22 21.63
CA VAL A 17 50.73 -10.96 22.11
C VAL A 17 50.20 -9.71 21.36
N GLY A 18 49.45 -9.88 20.26
CA GLY A 18 48.87 -8.78 19.49
C GLY A 18 47.52 -8.24 19.98
N ARG A 19 47.03 -8.69 21.16
CA ARG A 19 45.67 -8.38 21.66
C ARG A 19 45.58 -7.25 22.68
N VAL A 20 46.69 -6.62 23.05
CA VAL A 20 46.70 -5.57 24.09
C VAL A 20 47.03 -4.16 23.53
N ALA A 21 47.64 -4.06 22.35
CA ALA A 21 48.02 -2.77 21.77
C ALA A 21 46.98 -2.14 20.80
N ALA A 22 45.89 -2.86 20.47
CA ALA A 22 44.82 -2.36 19.60
C ALA A 22 43.58 -1.87 20.39
N ILE A 23 43.71 -1.63 21.70
CA ILE A 23 42.61 -1.13 22.55
C ILE A 23 42.75 0.37 22.84
N PHE A 24 43.93 0.98 22.65
CA PHE A 24 44.16 2.39 22.95
C PHE A 24 43.94 3.37 21.79
N LEU A 25 43.68 2.89 20.57
CA LEU A 25 43.36 3.75 19.42
C LEU A 25 41.87 3.75 19.04
N SER A 26 41.01 3.19 19.91
CA SER A 26 39.56 3.04 19.67
C SER A 26 38.69 3.92 20.58
N THR A 27 39.27 4.86 21.32
CA THR A 27 38.56 5.69 22.31
C THR A 27 38.42 7.18 21.95
N CYS A 28 38.92 7.63 20.79
CA CYS A 28 38.89 9.06 20.41
C CYS A 28 37.85 9.46 19.35
N LEU A 29 36.88 8.59 18.99
CA LEU A 29 35.96 8.87 17.86
C LEU A 29 34.47 8.95 18.17
N VAL A 30 34.03 9.00 19.43
CA VAL A 30 32.59 9.20 19.71
C VAL A 30 32.36 10.05 20.95
N SER A 31 32.26 11.37 20.75
CA SER A 31 31.54 12.31 21.63
C SER A 31 31.38 13.69 20.97
N TRP A 32 31.00 13.74 19.69
CA TRP A 32 30.33 14.94 19.17
C TRP A 32 28.86 14.85 19.57
N VAL A 33 28.58 15.17 20.83
CA VAL A 33 27.23 15.55 21.25
C VAL A 33 26.98 16.92 20.64
N GLY A 34 26.43 16.92 19.42
CA GLY A 34 25.91 18.12 18.78
C GLY A 34 24.92 18.76 19.74
N HIS A 35 25.33 19.85 20.41
CA HIS A 35 24.42 20.68 21.16
C HIS A 35 23.49 21.30 20.14
N ALA A 36 22.25 20.81 20.09
CA ALA A 36 21.20 21.42 19.29
C ALA A 36 21.03 22.86 19.80
N GLN A 37 21.54 23.83 19.03
CA GLN A 37 21.42 25.25 19.33
C GLN A 37 19.94 25.62 19.26
N THR A 38 19.29 25.73 20.43
CA THR A 38 17.93 26.27 20.52
C THR A 38 18.02 27.78 20.35
N MET A 39 17.81 28.24 19.13
CA MET A 39 17.78 29.66 18.79
C MET A 39 16.36 30.19 19.07
N TYR A 40 16.21 31.31 19.76
CA TYR A 40 14.93 31.93 20.07
C TYR A 40 14.67 33.10 19.13
N ARG A 41 13.43 33.22 18.62
CA ARG A 41 13.04 34.38 17.80
C ARG A 41 12.45 35.47 18.68
N CYS A 42 13.18 36.57 18.82
CA CYS A 42 12.75 37.76 19.56
C CYS A 42 12.36 38.85 18.57
N GLY A 43 11.10 38.84 18.11
CA GLY A 43 10.63 39.75 17.06
C GLY A 43 11.31 39.48 15.71
N ALA A 44 12.14 40.41 15.24
CA ALA A 44 12.88 40.30 13.98
C ALA A 44 14.31 39.75 14.13
N THR A 45 14.81 39.56 15.35
CA THR A 45 16.17 39.07 15.62
C THR A 45 16.17 37.67 16.21
N TYR A 46 17.24 36.93 15.95
CA TYR A 46 17.46 35.58 16.47
C TYR A 46 18.58 35.62 17.52
N GLN A 47 18.34 35.00 18.68
CA GLN A 47 19.29 34.97 19.79
C GLN A 47 19.38 33.58 20.42
N ASP A 48 20.53 33.22 20.96
CA ASP A 48 20.74 31.94 21.66
C ASP A 48 20.21 31.94 23.11
N ARG A 49 19.65 33.06 23.57
CA ARG A 49 19.06 33.24 24.90
C ARG A 49 17.57 33.55 24.77
N PRO A 50 16.73 33.09 25.73
CA PRO A 50 15.31 33.43 25.74
C PRO A 50 15.11 34.94 25.86
N CYS A 51 14.07 35.45 25.22
CA CYS A 51 13.79 36.88 25.17
C CYS A 51 13.40 37.37 26.58
N ASN A 52 14.08 38.38 27.10
CA ASN A 52 13.75 38.96 28.40
C ASN A 52 12.40 39.70 28.33
N GLY A 53 11.33 39.10 28.86
CA GLY A 53 10.02 39.75 29.05
C GLY A 53 9.09 39.74 27.84
N VAL A 54 9.38 38.95 26.80
CA VAL A 54 8.52 38.81 25.61
C VAL A 54 8.41 37.33 25.24
N ASP A 55 7.26 36.91 24.72
CA ASP A 55 7.00 35.51 24.33
C ASP A 55 8.03 35.02 23.31
N SER A 56 8.99 34.22 23.77
CA SER A 56 10.02 33.63 22.93
C SER A 56 9.56 32.27 22.41
N LYS A 57 9.37 32.13 21.10
CA LYS A 57 9.16 30.82 20.49
C LYS A 57 10.52 30.20 20.12
N PRO A 58 10.87 28.99 20.64
CA PRO A 58 12.10 28.31 20.26
C PRO A 58 12.04 27.91 18.79
N VAL A 59 12.98 28.42 18.01
CA VAL A 59 13.20 28.04 16.60
C VAL A 59 14.05 26.78 16.61
N GLY A 60 13.46 25.65 16.24
CA GLY A 60 14.15 24.36 16.18
C GLY A 60 13.52 23.24 17.00
N ALA A 61 12.61 23.53 17.94
CA ALA A 61 11.87 22.48 18.65
C ALA A 61 11.05 21.61 17.67
N HIS A 62 10.56 22.20 16.58
CA HIS A 62 9.85 21.49 15.51
C HIS A 62 10.79 20.72 14.55
N VAL A 63 12.11 20.95 14.56
CA VAL A 63 13.03 20.25 13.64
C VAL A 63 13.35 18.83 14.13
N ARG A 64 13.31 18.57 15.46
CA ARG A 64 13.37 17.20 15.96
C ARG A 64 12.09 16.40 15.71
N GLN A 65 10.94 17.05 15.58
CA GLN A 65 9.74 16.43 15.01
C GLN A 65 9.84 16.28 13.48
N ALA A 66 10.55 17.18 12.79
CA ALA A 66 10.69 17.14 11.33
C ALA A 66 11.59 16.03 10.77
N ALA A 67 12.40 15.35 11.60
CA ALA A 67 13.13 14.14 11.17
C ALA A 67 12.21 12.90 11.04
N GLY A 68 10.95 13.01 11.49
CA GLY A 68 9.89 12.00 11.29
C GLY A 68 8.57 12.56 10.75
N GLN A 69 8.39 13.87 10.69
CA GLN A 69 7.22 14.55 10.16
C GLN A 69 7.62 15.52 9.06
N SER A 70 7.45 15.08 7.82
CA SER A 70 7.47 16.00 6.69
C SER A 70 6.18 16.80 6.69
N ASP A 71 6.15 17.89 7.45
CA ASP A 71 5.19 18.97 7.25
C ASP A 71 5.63 19.77 6.02
N GLY A 72 5.35 19.21 4.84
CA GLY A 72 5.13 20.00 3.64
C GLY A 72 3.67 20.43 3.67
N GLY A 73 3.40 21.74 3.73
CA GLY A 73 2.08 22.35 3.84
C GLY A 73 1.13 22.03 2.67
N GLY A 74 0.55 20.84 2.68
CA GLY A 74 -0.61 20.44 1.88
C GLY A 74 -1.71 19.97 2.82
N SER A 75 -2.97 20.19 2.46
CA SER A 75 -4.19 19.71 3.14
C SER A 75 -3.96 18.45 3.95
N ALA A 76 -4.40 18.43 5.21
CA ALA A 76 -4.28 17.30 6.13
C ALA A 76 -4.49 15.96 5.40
N ILE A 77 -3.38 15.33 5.01
CA ILE A 77 -3.39 14.06 4.29
C ILE A 77 -3.93 13.02 5.27
N ASP A 78 -4.75 12.10 4.76
CA ASP A 78 -5.24 10.98 5.57
C ASP A 78 -4.06 10.30 6.30
N PRO A 79 -4.15 10.09 7.62
CA PRO A 79 -3.03 9.58 8.41
C PRO A 79 -2.56 8.20 7.96
N ALA A 80 -3.44 7.37 7.39
CA ALA A 80 -3.05 6.07 6.84
C ALA A 80 -2.23 6.23 5.55
N CYS A 81 -2.61 7.18 4.69
CA CYS A 81 -1.83 7.50 3.49
C CYS A 81 -0.46 8.10 3.82
N GLY A 82 -0.37 8.96 4.84
CA GLY A 82 0.90 9.45 5.35
C GLY A 82 1.81 8.34 5.88
N ALA A 83 1.26 7.39 6.64
CA ALA A 83 2.02 6.23 7.12
C ALA A 83 2.53 5.34 5.97
N ARG A 84 1.69 5.12 4.94
CA ARG A 84 2.07 4.37 3.73
C ARG A 84 3.18 5.08 2.95
N GLY A 85 3.10 6.41 2.83
CA GLY A 85 4.13 7.25 2.23
C GLY A 85 5.47 7.17 2.98
N ALA A 86 5.44 7.23 4.31
CA ALA A 86 6.65 7.10 5.13
C ALA A 86 7.29 5.69 5.01
N ALA A 87 6.48 4.64 4.96
CA ALA A 87 6.97 3.28 4.73
C ALA A 87 7.60 3.13 3.33
N ALA A 88 6.99 3.74 2.30
CA ALA A 88 7.52 3.77 0.95
C ALA A 88 8.89 4.50 0.88
N GLN A 89 9.01 5.63 1.58
CA GLN A 89 10.26 6.38 1.66
C GLN A 89 11.39 5.53 2.25
N LYS A 90 11.11 4.79 3.33
CA LYS A 90 12.08 3.88 3.94
C LYS A 90 12.52 2.77 2.97
N LEU A 91 11.58 2.17 2.24
CA LEU A 91 11.89 1.15 1.22
C LEU A 91 12.73 1.74 0.07
N MET A 92 12.48 3.00 -0.29
CA MET A 92 13.27 3.67 -1.33
C MET A 92 14.69 3.99 -0.87
N TRP A 93 14.89 4.41 0.38
CA TRP A 93 16.25 4.56 0.94
C TRP A 93 17.01 3.25 0.99
N GLU A 94 16.34 2.14 1.28
CA GLU A 94 16.96 0.83 1.25
C GLU A 94 17.34 0.41 -0.18
N LYS A 95 16.51 0.76 -1.18
CA LYS A 95 16.83 0.55 -2.59
C LYS A 95 18.04 1.39 -3.02
N GLU A 96 18.08 2.66 -2.60
CA GLU A 96 19.20 3.58 -2.85
C GLU A 96 20.51 3.11 -2.18
N SER A 97 20.43 2.40 -1.05
CA SER A 97 21.58 1.77 -0.40
C SER A 97 22.01 0.44 -1.03
N GLY A 98 21.34 0.00 -2.10
CA GLY A 98 21.69 -1.20 -2.87
C GLY A 98 21.01 -2.49 -2.42
N ARG A 99 20.04 -2.43 -1.50
CA ARG A 99 19.24 -3.62 -1.17
C ARG A 99 18.38 -4.02 -2.37
N THR A 100 18.19 -5.32 -2.52
CA THR A 100 17.34 -5.88 -3.58
C THR A 100 15.91 -6.10 -3.08
N LEU A 101 14.97 -6.18 -4.02
CA LEU A 101 13.57 -6.47 -3.72
C LEU A 101 13.41 -7.81 -2.99
N ASP A 102 14.12 -8.84 -3.44
CA ASP A 102 14.06 -10.18 -2.84
C ASP A 102 14.52 -10.18 -1.37
N GLU A 103 15.51 -9.34 -1.05
CA GLU A 103 15.98 -9.17 0.33
C GLU A 103 14.94 -8.47 1.20
N GLN A 104 14.21 -7.49 0.67
CA GLN A 104 13.12 -6.84 1.40
C GLN A 104 11.93 -7.78 1.61
N LEU A 105 11.59 -8.61 0.62
CA LEU A 105 10.49 -9.57 0.71
C LEU A 105 10.75 -10.70 1.73
N ARG A 106 12.01 -10.94 2.09
CA ARG A 106 12.39 -11.88 3.16
C ARG A 106 12.24 -11.29 4.56
N LYS A 107 12.13 -9.97 4.71
CA LYS A 107 11.99 -9.34 6.02
C LYS A 107 10.55 -9.52 6.55
N PRO A 108 10.37 -10.03 7.78
CA PRO A 108 9.03 -10.16 8.36
C PRO A 108 8.40 -8.78 8.58
N GLY A 109 7.10 -8.66 8.30
CA GLY A 109 6.32 -7.44 8.51
C GLY A 109 6.43 -6.40 7.40
N VAL A 110 7.16 -6.68 6.31
CA VAL A 110 7.15 -5.81 5.13
C VAL A 110 5.91 -6.10 4.27
N ASP A 111 5.18 -5.05 3.90
CA ASP A 111 4.12 -5.16 2.90
C ASP A 111 4.75 -5.46 1.52
N ALA A 112 4.53 -6.67 1.04
CA ALA A 112 5.07 -7.16 -0.23
C ALA A 112 4.57 -6.36 -1.44
N ASN A 113 3.34 -5.84 -1.39
CA ASN A 113 2.79 -5.04 -2.50
C ASN A 113 3.43 -3.66 -2.52
N LEU A 114 3.58 -3.03 -1.36
CA LEU A 114 4.28 -1.75 -1.25
C LEU A 114 5.74 -1.86 -1.69
N ALA A 115 6.43 -2.94 -1.29
CA ALA A 115 7.81 -3.19 -1.71
C ALA A 115 7.94 -3.33 -3.23
N ARG A 116 7.06 -4.11 -3.88
CA ARG A 116 7.05 -4.24 -5.35
C ARG A 116 6.78 -2.91 -6.05
N ASP A 117 5.82 -2.13 -5.55
CA ASP A 117 5.48 -0.83 -6.14
C ASP A 117 6.66 0.16 -6.04
N VAL A 118 7.28 0.29 -4.87
CA VAL A 118 8.46 1.16 -4.66
C VAL A 118 9.66 0.73 -5.52
N TYR A 119 9.91 -0.57 -5.64
CA TYR A 119 11.03 -1.06 -6.46
C TYR A 119 10.77 -0.90 -7.96
N GLY A 120 9.50 -0.93 -8.40
CA GLY A 120 9.10 -0.65 -9.78
C GLY A 120 9.19 0.83 -10.18
N ARG A 121 9.11 1.75 -9.22
CA ARG A 121 9.17 3.20 -9.48
C ARG A 121 10.59 3.73 -9.65
N ARG A 122 10.71 4.80 -10.44
CA ARG A 122 11.93 5.61 -10.61
C ARG A 122 11.69 6.99 -9.99
N GLY A 123 12.76 7.69 -9.63
CA GLY A 123 12.71 9.00 -9.01
C GLY A 123 13.41 9.04 -7.66
N SER A 124 13.33 10.19 -6.99
CA SER A 124 13.90 10.37 -5.64
C SER A 124 12.99 9.77 -4.56
N SER A 125 13.54 9.44 -3.38
CA SER A 125 12.75 9.00 -2.21
C SER A 125 11.57 9.90 -1.86
N LEU A 126 11.70 11.23 -1.99
CA LEU A 126 10.60 12.16 -1.75
C LEU A 126 9.53 12.13 -2.85
N GLU A 127 9.93 11.98 -4.11
CA GLU A 127 9.01 11.89 -5.24
C GLU A 127 8.20 10.59 -5.18
N VAL A 128 8.87 9.46 -4.91
CA VAL A 128 8.20 8.16 -4.74
C VAL A 128 7.20 8.24 -3.60
N ARG A 129 7.59 8.80 -2.44
CA ARG A 129 6.68 8.99 -1.32
C ARG A 129 5.43 9.79 -1.71
N ARG A 130 5.60 10.97 -2.33
CA ARG A 130 4.47 11.80 -2.76
C ARG A 130 3.57 11.05 -3.74
N SER A 131 4.15 10.29 -4.68
CA SER A 131 3.36 9.51 -5.64
C SER A 131 2.50 8.43 -4.96
N ILE A 132 3.04 7.76 -3.93
CA ILE A 132 2.32 6.75 -3.14
C ILE A 132 1.22 7.39 -2.29
N GLU A 133 1.47 8.55 -1.69
CA GLU A 133 0.47 9.31 -0.93
C GLU A 133 -0.70 9.72 -1.84
N VAL A 134 -0.42 10.24 -3.04
CA VAL A 134 -1.44 10.60 -4.05
C VAL A 134 -2.23 9.38 -4.50
N ASP A 135 -1.56 8.26 -4.77
CA ASP A 135 -2.20 7.02 -5.19
C ASP A 135 -3.11 6.47 -4.09
N CYS A 136 -2.68 6.54 -2.82
CA CYS A 136 -3.46 6.13 -1.66
C CYS A 136 -4.73 6.97 -1.49
N VAL A 137 -4.62 8.30 -1.55
CA VAL A 137 -5.79 9.19 -1.44
C VAL A 137 -6.80 8.86 -2.54
N ARG A 138 -6.32 8.69 -3.77
CA ARG A 138 -7.17 8.31 -4.92
C ARG A 138 -7.83 6.94 -4.75
N GLU A 139 -7.16 5.98 -4.13
CA GLU A 139 -7.75 4.67 -3.78
C GLU A 139 -8.85 4.80 -2.74
N VAL A 140 -8.62 5.61 -1.69
CA VAL A 140 -9.59 5.87 -0.63
C VAL A 140 -10.83 6.58 -1.18
N GLU A 141 -10.66 7.59 -2.04
CA GLU A 141 -11.76 8.29 -2.71
C GLU A 141 -12.58 7.33 -3.57
N ARG A 142 -11.92 6.51 -4.41
CA ARG A 142 -12.62 5.49 -5.21
C ARG A 142 -13.41 4.49 -4.36
N ALA A 143 -12.83 4.05 -3.24
CA ALA A 143 -13.52 3.14 -2.33
C ALA A 143 -14.73 3.80 -1.66
N ARG A 144 -14.62 5.08 -1.30
CA ARG A 144 -15.71 5.87 -0.73
C ARG A 144 -16.86 6.05 -1.72
N ASP A 145 -16.54 6.36 -2.98
CA ASP A 145 -17.53 6.52 -4.04
C ASP A 145 -18.24 5.19 -4.34
N ALA A 146 -17.49 4.09 -4.44
CA ALA A 146 -18.05 2.76 -4.60
C ALA A 146 -18.98 2.39 -3.44
N ALA A 147 -18.58 2.67 -2.20
CA ALA A 147 -19.40 2.43 -1.03
C ALA A 147 -20.66 3.32 -0.98
N ALA A 148 -20.61 4.53 -1.54
CA ALA A 148 -21.78 5.41 -1.66
C ALA A 148 -22.76 4.87 -2.71
N LEU A 149 -22.27 4.38 -3.86
CA LEU A 149 -23.09 3.77 -4.89
C LEU A 149 -23.78 2.48 -4.40
N LEU A 150 -23.05 1.63 -3.67
CA LEU A 150 -23.64 0.42 -3.09
C LEU A 150 -24.73 0.74 -2.05
N ARG A 151 -24.53 1.76 -1.21
CA ARG A 151 -25.54 2.22 -0.25
C ARG A 151 -26.79 2.80 -0.93
N ALA A 152 -26.61 3.56 -2.02
CA ALA A 152 -27.72 4.07 -2.81
C ALA A 152 -28.50 2.93 -3.50
N ALA A 153 -27.78 1.93 -4.04
CA ALA A 153 -28.39 0.77 -4.67
C ALA A 153 -29.18 -0.08 -3.67
N SER A 154 -28.67 -0.32 -2.46
CA SER A 154 -29.39 -1.07 -1.43
C SER A 154 -30.63 -0.31 -0.95
N ALA A 155 -30.55 1.01 -0.79
CA ALA A 155 -31.70 1.83 -0.40
C ALA A 155 -32.83 1.82 -1.45
N ALA A 156 -32.50 1.66 -2.74
CA ALA A 156 -33.49 1.54 -3.81
C ALA A 156 -34.13 0.14 -3.89
N GLN A 157 -33.54 -0.88 -3.25
CA GLN A 157 -34.02 -2.26 -3.24
C GLN A 157 -34.94 -2.59 -2.06
N ASP A 158 -35.21 -1.64 -1.15
CA ASP A 158 -36.26 -1.72 -0.12
C ASP A 158 -37.55 -0.95 -0.52
N PRO A 159 -38.26 -1.27 -1.63
CA PRO A 159 -39.61 -0.75 -1.85
C PRO A 159 -40.60 -1.64 -1.09
N GLY A 160 -40.74 -1.38 0.21
CA GLY A 160 -41.65 -2.16 1.05
C GLY A 160 -42.14 -1.41 2.27
N VAL A 161 -42.83 -0.27 2.09
CA VAL A 161 -44.22 0.00 2.52
C VAL A 161 -44.61 1.39 1.96
N MET A 162 -45.47 1.45 0.94
CA MET A 162 -46.51 2.48 0.73
C MET A 162 -47.23 2.14 -0.58
N GLU A 163 -48.33 1.40 -0.43
CA GLU A 163 -49.25 1.00 -1.49
C GLU A 163 -50.31 2.10 -1.74
N ALA A 164 -50.46 2.43 -3.01
CA ALA A 164 -51.66 2.80 -3.79
C ALA A 164 -52.71 3.83 -3.32
N SER A 165 -52.95 4.82 -4.19
CA SER A 165 -54.26 5.29 -4.67
C SER A 165 -53.99 6.38 -5.74
N ALA A 166 -54.60 6.50 -6.91
CA ALA A 166 -55.62 5.79 -7.66
C ALA A 166 -55.57 6.40 -9.09
N GLY A 167 -55.89 5.66 -10.16
CA GLY A 167 -55.96 6.28 -11.49
C GLY A 167 -56.11 5.40 -12.74
N ARG A 168 -57.30 4.82 -12.90
CA ARG A 168 -58.06 4.66 -14.16
C ARG A 168 -57.63 3.63 -15.25
N GLN A 169 -58.56 2.67 -15.39
CA GLN A 169 -58.86 1.65 -16.40
C GLN A 169 -58.33 1.81 -17.84
N ALA A 170 -57.88 0.68 -18.39
CA ALA A 170 -58.35 0.15 -19.67
C ALA A 170 -58.33 -1.39 -19.65
N ILE A 171 -59.47 -2.02 -19.96
CA ILE A 171 -59.70 -3.46 -19.94
C ILE A 171 -59.18 -4.06 -21.26
N VAL A 172 -58.09 -4.82 -21.16
CA VAL A 172 -57.58 -5.76 -22.18
C VAL A 172 -57.32 -7.08 -21.41
N PRO A 173 -57.66 -8.27 -21.93
CA PRO A 173 -57.57 -9.51 -21.15
C PRO A 173 -56.14 -9.73 -20.59
N PRO A 174 -55.95 -9.75 -19.25
CA PRO A 174 -54.65 -9.50 -18.61
C PRO A 174 -53.73 -10.73 -18.48
N ALA A 175 -54.20 -11.95 -18.76
CA ALA A 175 -53.45 -13.16 -18.42
C ALA A 175 -52.17 -13.38 -19.27
N ALA A 176 -52.17 -12.94 -20.54
CA ALA A 176 -51.03 -13.19 -21.44
C ALA A 176 -49.87 -12.21 -21.23
N HIS A 177 -50.17 -10.91 -21.05
CA HIS A 177 -49.16 -9.87 -20.89
C HIS A 177 -48.40 -9.96 -19.57
N GLU A 178 -49.08 -10.32 -18.48
CA GLU A 178 -48.45 -10.45 -17.17
C GLU A 178 -47.46 -11.63 -17.12
N SER A 179 -47.80 -12.72 -17.80
CA SER A 179 -46.90 -13.89 -17.94
C SER A 179 -45.66 -13.58 -18.78
N ALA A 180 -45.79 -12.75 -19.82
CA ALA A 180 -44.66 -12.31 -20.65
C ALA A 180 -43.71 -11.38 -19.90
N SER A 181 -44.25 -10.40 -19.15
CA SER A 181 -43.46 -9.49 -18.32
C SER A 181 -42.71 -10.23 -17.21
N ARG A 182 -43.35 -11.20 -16.53
CA ARG A 182 -42.68 -12.02 -15.51
C ARG A 182 -41.56 -12.88 -16.09
N LYS A 183 -41.76 -13.48 -17.28
CA LYS A 183 -40.72 -14.23 -17.99
C LYS A 183 -39.56 -13.33 -18.43
N ALA A 184 -39.84 -12.13 -18.91
CA ALA A 184 -38.82 -11.15 -19.27
C ALA A 184 -38.00 -10.70 -18.05
N ALA A 185 -38.66 -10.44 -16.91
CA ALA A 185 -38.00 -10.10 -15.66
C ALA A 185 -37.12 -11.24 -15.14
N ALA A 186 -37.63 -12.48 -15.13
CA ALA A 186 -36.86 -13.66 -14.73
C ALA A 186 -35.64 -13.88 -15.64
N LYS A 187 -35.80 -13.69 -16.96
CA LYS A 187 -34.70 -13.74 -17.91
C LYS A 187 -33.66 -12.65 -17.65
N ALA A 188 -34.09 -11.41 -17.38
CA ALA A 188 -33.19 -10.31 -17.05
C ALA A 188 -32.35 -10.61 -15.80
N VAL A 189 -32.98 -11.13 -14.73
CA VAL A 189 -32.27 -11.58 -13.51
C VAL A 189 -31.27 -12.70 -13.81
N THR A 190 -31.64 -13.64 -14.67
CA THR A 190 -30.74 -14.73 -15.09
C THR A 190 -29.53 -14.18 -15.87
N CYS A 191 -29.76 -13.25 -16.81
CA CYS A 191 -28.69 -12.64 -17.59
C CYS A 191 -27.74 -11.82 -16.73
N THR A 192 -28.25 -11.06 -15.75
CA THR A 192 -27.40 -10.27 -14.85
C THR A 192 -26.56 -11.18 -13.96
N ALA A 193 -27.14 -12.25 -13.41
CA ALA A 193 -26.40 -13.22 -12.61
C ALA A 193 -25.23 -13.86 -13.39
N ILE A 194 -25.48 -14.31 -14.64
CA ILE A 194 -24.43 -14.88 -15.49
C ILE A 194 -23.36 -13.84 -15.85
N SER A 195 -23.75 -12.59 -16.08
CA SER A 195 -22.79 -11.51 -16.37
C SER A 195 -21.89 -11.21 -15.18
N THR A 196 -22.43 -11.22 -13.96
CA THR A 196 -21.65 -11.06 -12.73
C THR A 196 -20.68 -12.23 -12.54
N GLU A 197 -21.13 -13.47 -12.73
CA GLU A 197 -20.27 -14.67 -12.65
C GLU A 197 -19.11 -14.61 -13.66
N LEU A 198 -19.36 -14.17 -14.90
CA LEU A 198 -18.29 -13.96 -15.89
C LEU A 198 -17.29 -12.88 -15.45
N GLY A 199 -17.77 -11.81 -14.79
CA GLY A 199 -16.91 -10.77 -14.22
C GLY A 199 -15.97 -11.32 -13.15
N GLU A 200 -16.52 -12.09 -12.19
CA GLU A 200 -15.76 -12.72 -11.11
C GLU A 200 -14.72 -13.72 -11.65
N LEU A 201 -15.10 -14.57 -12.61
CA LEU A 201 -14.19 -15.52 -13.24
C LEU A 201 -13.05 -14.83 -13.98
N THR A 202 -13.34 -13.74 -14.69
CA THR A 202 -12.33 -12.95 -15.41
C THR A 202 -11.39 -12.24 -14.43
N GLN A 203 -11.91 -11.76 -13.30
CA GLN A 203 -11.09 -11.19 -12.25
C GLN A 203 -10.17 -12.24 -11.62
N GLY A 204 -10.66 -13.46 -11.38
CA GLY A 204 -9.84 -14.59 -10.92
C GLY A 204 -8.70 -14.94 -11.89
N GLN A 205 -8.94 -14.84 -13.19
CA GLN A 205 -7.88 -15.03 -14.19
C GLN A 205 -6.80 -13.94 -14.14
N ARG A 206 -7.16 -12.70 -13.78
CA ARG A 206 -6.20 -11.59 -13.64
C ARG A 206 -5.38 -11.69 -12.37
N THR A 207 -5.94 -12.21 -11.29
CA THR A 207 -5.21 -12.43 -10.03
C THR A 207 -4.18 -13.56 -10.15
N GLY A 208 -4.37 -14.48 -11.10
CA GLY A 208 -3.50 -15.62 -11.33
C GLY A 208 -3.67 -16.73 -10.29
N GLY A 209 -2.89 -17.80 -10.43
CA GLY A 209 -2.93 -18.99 -9.57
C GLY A 209 -1.99 -20.08 -10.09
N ASP A 210 -2.07 -21.27 -9.50
CA ASP A 210 -1.40 -22.44 -10.07
C ASP A 210 -2.06 -22.87 -11.40
N ALA A 211 -1.37 -23.72 -12.16
CA ALA A 211 -1.82 -24.14 -13.49
C ALA A 211 -3.18 -24.87 -13.46
N ALA A 212 -3.40 -25.73 -12.47
CA ALA A 212 -4.65 -26.48 -12.34
C ALA A 212 -5.83 -25.53 -12.00
N HIS A 213 -5.58 -24.50 -11.19
CA HIS A 213 -6.54 -23.45 -10.89
C HIS A 213 -6.92 -22.66 -12.16
N MET A 214 -5.94 -22.27 -12.98
CA MET A 214 -6.19 -21.52 -14.21
C MET A 214 -6.97 -22.34 -15.23
N ASP A 215 -6.70 -23.65 -15.35
CA ASP A 215 -7.47 -24.57 -16.19
C ASP A 215 -8.92 -24.70 -15.70
N GLY A 216 -9.12 -24.79 -14.38
CA GLY A 216 -10.44 -24.79 -13.76
C GLY A 216 -11.24 -23.51 -14.05
N LEU A 217 -10.62 -22.34 -13.91
CA LEU A 217 -11.24 -21.05 -14.26
C LEU A 217 -11.61 -20.99 -15.74
N ALA A 218 -10.71 -21.42 -16.64
CA ALA A 218 -10.98 -21.43 -18.07
C ALA A 218 -12.13 -22.37 -18.47
N ALA A 219 -12.29 -23.51 -17.79
CA ALA A 219 -13.44 -24.39 -17.96
C ALA A 219 -14.74 -23.71 -17.52
N ARG A 220 -14.73 -23.07 -16.35
CA ARG A 220 -15.90 -22.33 -15.81
C ARG A 220 -16.32 -21.16 -16.68
N VAL A 221 -15.37 -20.43 -17.27
CA VAL A 221 -15.68 -19.34 -18.21
C VAL A 221 -16.42 -19.87 -19.44
N ARG A 222 -15.96 -20.99 -20.03
CA ARG A 222 -16.64 -21.62 -21.17
C ARG A 222 -18.04 -22.09 -20.82
N ASP A 223 -18.21 -22.69 -19.64
CA ASP A 223 -19.52 -23.10 -19.14
C ASP A 223 -20.48 -21.90 -18.96
N ALA A 224 -20.04 -20.85 -18.26
CA ALA A 224 -20.84 -19.64 -18.06
C ALA A 224 -21.21 -18.96 -19.39
N GLN A 225 -20.29 -18.94 -20.38
CA GLN A 225 -20.58 -18.45 -21.73
C GLN A 225 -21.60 -19.33 -22.46
N SER A 226 -21.56 -20.64 -22.28
CA SER A 226 -22.56 -21.56 -22.86
C SER A 226 -23.94 -21.34 -22.24
N ARG A 227 -24.02 -21.16 -20.91
CA ARG A 227 -25.25 -20.82 -20.17
C ARG A 227 -25.80 -19.46 -20.61
N LYS A 228 -24.93 -18.47 -20.84
CA LYS A 228 -25.31 -17.16 -21.37
C LYS A 228 -26.04 -17.29 -22.70
N LYS A 229 -25.42 -17.98 -23.66
CA LYS A 229 -25.99 -18.24 -24.99
C LYS A 229 -27.31 -19.01 -24.91
N ALA A 230 -27.38 -20.05 -24.06
CA ALA A 230 -28.59 -20.85 -23.88
C ALA A 230 -29.76 -20.04 -23.29
N ALA A 231 -29.48 -19.10 -22.39
CA ALA A 231 -30.48 -18.18 -21.84
C ALA A 231 -30.90 -17.09 -22.85
N GLY A 232 -30.21 -16.96 -23.98
CA GLY A 232 -30.43 -15.91 -24.98
C GLY A 232 -30.05 -14.53 -24.45
N CYS A 233 -28.98 -14.50 -23.66
CA CYS A 233 -28.15 -13.34 -23.41
C CYS A 233 -26.84 -13.53 -24.21
#